data_AF-A0AAN8KG42-F1
#
_entry.id   AF-A0AAN8KG42-F1
#
_cell.length_a   1.000
_cell.length_b   1.000
_cell.length_c   1.000
_cell.angle_alpha   90.00
_cell.angle_beta   90.00
_cell.angle_gamma   90.00
#
_symmetry.space_group_name_H-M   'P 1'
#
loop_
_entity.id
_entity.type
_entity.pdbx_description
1 polymer ?
#
loop_
_entity_poly.entity_id
_entity_poly.type
_entity_poly.pdbx_seq_one_letter_code
_entity_poly.pdbx_strand_id
1 'polypeptide(L)'
;MGSVCAQPCQFGTYGINCSQECPCRNGGLCDHISGQCQCTAGYRGERCKEECPVGSYGPQCAHKCDCQNGARCYHINGACLCDEGFKGPSCQDRFCPSGLYGLICDKYCPCNALNTLSCHPLSGECACAAGWAGLFCNETCPSGYYGEGCKEPCACANGADCDGITGACICAPGYMDTEKTEEQRCREGGTEPEASQTEW
;
A
#
# COMPACT_ATOMS: atom_id res chain seq x y z
N MET A 1 42.18 17.85 -24.71
CA MET A 1 42.02 17.70 -26.16
C MET A 1 42.57 16.34 -26.56
N GLY A 2 41.70 15.36 -26.84
CA GLY A 2 42.10 14.07 -27.39
C GLY A 2 42.28 14.20 -28.90
N SER A 3 43.40 13.71 -29.42
CA SER A 3 43.87 13.93 -30.80
C SER A 3 43.28 12.98 -31.84
N VAL A 4 42.23 12.22 -31.52
CA VAL A 4 41.60 11.23 -32.42
C VAL A 4 40.08 11.27 -32.28
N CYS A 5 39.36 11.30 -33.41
CA CYS A 5 37.89 11.42 -33.53
C CYS A 5 37.08 10.27 -32.88
N ALA A 6 37.76 9.26 -32.33
CA ALA A 6 37.17 8.07 -31.71
C ALA A 6 37.33 8.03 -30.19
N GLN A 7 37.95 9.04 -29.57
CA GLN A 7 38.17 9.04 -28.12
C GLN A 7 36.96 9.64 -27.39
N PRO A 8 36.31 8.89 -26.47
CA PRO A 8 35.17 9.38 -25.71
C PRO A 8 35.57 10.55 -24.79
N CYS A 9 34.59 11.37 -24.43
CA CYS A 9 34.80 12.47 -23.50
C CYS A 9 35.25 11.98 -22.13
N GLN A 10 35.96 12.84 -21.41
CA GLN A 10 36.34 12.54 -20.03
C GLN A 10 35.09 12.44 -19.15
N PHE A 11 35.20 11.65 -18.06
CA PHE A 11 34.09 11.46 -17.13
C PHE A 11 33.55 12.80 -16.64
N GLY A 12 32.23 12.97 -16.72
CA GLY A 12 31.54 14.20 -16.35
C GLY A 12 31.34 15.21 -17.50
N THR A 13 31.76 14.92 -18.73
CA THR A 13 31.53 15.80 -19.89
C THR A 13 30.96 15.06 -21.11
N TYR A 14 30.23 15.78 -21.97
CA TYR A 14 29.64 15.25 -23.20
C TYR A 14 29.57 16.28 -24.33
N GLY A 15 29.16 15.82 -25.51
CA GLY A 15 28.89 16.64 -26.69
C GLY A 15 30.13 16.90 -27.55
N ILE A 16 29.94 17.69 -28.61
CA ILE A 16 31.03 18.06 -29.53
C ILE A 16 32.12 18.79 -28.73
N ASN A 17 33.37 18.35 -28.85
CA ASN A 17 34.53 18.86 -28.10
C ASN A 17 34.45 18.69 -26.57
N CYS A 18 33.52 17.89 -26.04
CA CYS A 18 33.36 17.63 -24.61
C CYS A 18 33.16 18.91 -23.77
N SER A 19 32.44 19.89 -24.34
CA SER A 19 32.26 21.21 -23.73
C SER A 19 31.06 21.30 -22.79
N GLN A 20 30.21 20.27 -22.73
CA GLN A 20 29.02 20.25 -21.87
C GLN A 20 29.26 19.35 -20.65
N GLU A 21 28.74 19.75 -19.50
CA GLU A 21 28.84 18.97 -18.25
C GLU A 21 27.69 17.96 -18.16
N CYS A 22 28.01 16.72 -17.83
CA CYS A 22 27.04 15.65 -17.72
C CYS A 22 25.97 15.94 -16.64
N PRO A 23 24.68 15.92 -16.97
CA PRO A 23 23.62 16.34 -16.06
C PRO A 23 23.21 15.27 -15.03
N CYS A 24 23.73 14.05 -15.18
CA CYS A 24 23.35 12.86 -14.42
C CYS A 24 23.72 12.97 -12.93
N ARG A 25 22.87 12.41 -12.06
CA ARG A 25 23.08 12.35 -10.61
C ARG A 25 23.13 10.90 -10.13
N ASN A 26 23.44 10.72 -8.84
CA ASN A 26 23.44 9.40 -8.17
C ASN A 26 24.32 8.34 -8.88
N GLY A 27 25.44 8.78 -9.46
CA GLY A 27 26.38 7.89 -10.16
C GLY A 27 25.89 7.38 -11.52
N GLY A 28 24.82 7.96 -12.08
CA GLY A 28 24.32 7.62 -13.41
C GLY A 28 25.39 7.82 -14.49
N LEU A 29 25.47 6.87 -15.42
CA LEU A 29 26.39 6.93 -16.55
C LEU A 29 25.85 7.88 -17.61
N CYS A 30 26.69 8.81 -18.04
CA CYS A 30 26.35 9.81 -19.04
C CYS A 30 26.86 9.38 -20.41
N ASP A 31 25.99 9.37 -21.41
CA ASP A 31 26.40 9.16 -22.80
C ASP A 31 27.24 10.35 -23.27
N HIS A 32 28.48 10.08 -23.71
CA HIS A 32 29.46 11.13 -24.00
C HIS A 32 29.12 11.95 -25.27
N ILE A 33 28.14 11.51 -26.07
CA ILE A 33 27.74 12.20 -27.31
C ILE A 33 26.49 13.04 -27.04
N SER A 34 25.43 12.42 -26.54
CA SER A 34 24.09 13.00 -26.35
C SER A 34 23.88 13.63 -24.97
N GLY A 35 24.60 13.18 -23.96
CA GLY A 35 24.40 13.59 -22.56
C GLY A 35 23.24 12.88 -21.86
N GLN A 36 22.60 11.90 -22.50
CA GLN A 36 21.56 11.08 -21.87
C GLN A 36 22.12 10.26 -20.71
N CYS A 37 21.28 10.05 -19.69
CA CYS A 37 21.68 9.36 -18.47
C CYS A 37 21.14 7.94 -18.43
N GLN A 38 22.04 6.99 -18.23
CA GLN A 38 21.71 5.64 -17.79
C GLN A 38 21.81 5.57 -16.26
N CYS A 39 20.68 5.42 -15.60
CA CYS A 39 20.62 5.44 -14.14
C CYS A 39 21.15 4.16 -13.51
N THR A 40 21.80 4.33 -12.36
CA THR A 40 22.20 3.24 -11.47
C THR A 40 20.96 2.61 -10.82
N ALA A 41 21.14 1.40 -10.27
CA ALA A 41 20.07 0.70 -9.59
C ALA A 41 19.49 1.53 -8.43
N GLY A 42 18.16 1.58 -8.34
CA GLY A 42 17.46 2.36 -7.33
C GLY A 42 17.14 3.80 -7.72
N TYR A 43 17.50 4.24 -8.92
CA TYR A 43 17.19 5.59 -9.40
C TYR A 43 16.57 5.58 -10.80
N ARG A 44 15.80 6.63 -11.10
CA ARG A 44 15.12 6.84 -12.38
C ARG A 44 15.03 8.32 -12.77
N GLY A 45 14.42 8.55 -13.93
CA GLY A 45 14.21 9.86 -14.53
C GLY A 45 15.39 10.32 -15.38
N GLU A 46 15.18 11.35 -16.21
CA GLU A 46 16.14 11.82 -17.22
C GLU A 46 17.52 12.19 -16.69
N ARG A 47 17.61 12.53 -15.40
CA ARG A 47 18.88 12.89 -14.72
C ARG A 47 19.20 12.01 -13.52
N CYS A 48 18.50 10.88 -13.35
CA CYS A 48 18.72 9.92 -12.26
C CYS A 48 18.59 10.53 -10.86
N LYS A 49 17.70 11.52 -10.69
CA LYS A 49 17.48 12.20 -9.40
C LYS A 49 16.41 11.54 -8.55
N GLU A 50 15.48 10.85 -9.18
CA GLU A 50 14.36 10.22 -8.49
C GLU A 50 14.80 8.86 -7.97
N GLU A 51 14.54 8.57 -6.71
CA GLU A 51 14.61 7.20 -6.19
C GLU A 51 13.47 6.35 -6.77
N CYS A 52 13.64 5.03 -6.74
CA CYS A 52 12.54 4.15 -7.11
C CYS A 52 11.32 4.35 -6.19
N PRO A 53 10.10 4.33 -6.75
CA PRO A 53 8.89 4.45 -5.94
C PRO A 53 8.80 3.29 -4.94
N VAL A 54 8.13 3.55 -3.82
CA VAL A 54 7.93 2.56 -2.74
C VAL A 54 7.37 1.26 -3.32
N GLY A 55 8.02 0.15 -2.99
CA GLY A 55 7.66 -1.18 -3.49
C GLY A 55 8.35 -1.59 -4.80
N SER A 56 9.30 -0.80 -5.31
CA SER A 56 10.12 -1.16 -6.47
C SER A 56 11.61 -0.93 -6.25
N TYR A 57 12.45 -1.66 -6.99
CA TYR A 57 13.90 -1.59 -6.85
C TYR A 57 14.66 -1.97 -8.13
N GLY A 58 15.98 -1.77 -8.08
CA GLY A 58 16.91 -2.22 -9.11
C GLY A 58 17.05 -1.25 -10.28
N PRO A 59 17.69 -1.68 -11.39
CA PRO A 59 17.86 -0.85 -12.57
C PRO A 59 16.51 -0.45 -13.15
N GLN A 60 16.33 0.86 -13.41
CA GLN A 60 15.08 1.43 -13.92
C GLN A 60 13.84 1.12 -13.06
N CYS A 61 14.03 0.68 -11.81
CA CYS A 61 12.94 0.28 -10.91
C CYS A 61 12.07 -0.86 -11.47
N ALA A 62 12.65 -1.75 -12.27
CA ALA A 62 11.93 -2.80 -12.98
C ALA A 62 11.47 -3.96 -12.07
N HIS A 63 12.01 -4.09 -10.86
CA HIS A 63 11.67 -5.16 -9.93
C HIS A 63 10.71 -4.67 -8.86
N LYS A 64 9.80 -5.55 -8.42
CA LYS A 64 8.89 -5.30 -7.30
C LYS A 64 9.44 -5.93 -6.03
N CYS A 65 9.25 -5.27 -4.91
CA CYS A 65 9.66 -5.77 -3.62
C CYS A 65 8.75 -6.91 -3.15
N ASP A 66 9.36 -7.92 -2.53
CA ASP A 66 8.69 -9.10 -1.97
C ASP A 66 8.94 -9.15 -0.45
N CYS A 67 8.45 -8.12 0.24
CA CYS A 67 8.55 -8.01 1.70
C CYS A 67 7.15 -8.16 2.31
N GLN A 68 7.05 -8.88 3.41
CA GLN A 68 5.80 -9.18 4.11
C GLN A 68 5.68 -8.38 5.41
N ASN A 69 4.51 -8.46 6.05
CA ASN A 69 4.26 -7.90 7.39
C ASN A 69 4.59 -6.40 7.51
N GLY A 70 4.26 -5.60 6.49
CA GLY A 70 4.47 -4.15 6.50
C GLY A 70 5.89 -3.68 6.15
N ALA A 71 6.83 -4.62 5.99
CA ALA A 71 8.23 -4.32 5.76
C ALA A 71 8.48 -3.53 4.46
N ARG A 72 9.50 -2.67 4.51
CA ARG A 72 9.97 -1.88 3.36
C ARG A 72 11.19 -2.54 2.73
N CYS A 73 11.44 -2.25 1.46
CA CYS A 73 12.64 -2.72 0.76
C CYS A 73 13.61 -1.58 0.45
N TYR A 74 14.89 -1.90 0.34
CA TYR A 74 15.88 -1.00 -0.22
C TYR A 74 15.69 -0.84 -1.73
N HIS A 75 15.54 0.40 -2.20
CA HIS A 75 15.33 0.72 -3.62
C HIS A 75 16.47 0.24 -4.54
N ILE A 76 17.68 0.03 -4.02
CA ILE A 76 18.84 -0.39 -4.82
C ILE A 76 18.78 -1.89 -5.16
N ASN A 77 18.56 -2.76 -4.17
CA ASN A 77 18.74 -4.21 -4.29
C ASN A 77 17.53 -5.04 -3.85
N GLY A 78 16.48 -4.41 -3.33
CA GLY A 78 15.23 -5.08 -2.94
C GLY A 78 15.29 -5.80 -1.58
N ALA A 79 16.40 -5.74 -0.86
CA ALA A 79 16.49 -6.37 0.46
C ALA A 79 15.48 -5.74 1.44
N CYS A 80 14.85 -6.57 2.28
CA CYS A 80 13.81 -6.11 3.19
C CYS A 80 14.40 -5.58 4.50
N LEU A 81 13.88 -4.42 4.92
CA LEU A 81 14.00 -3.88 6.26
C LEU A 81 12.73 -4.29 7.02
N CYS A 82 12.87 -5.28 7.89
CA CYS A 82 11.74 -5.81 8.64
C CYS A 82 11.24 -4.84 9.70
N ASP A 83 9.91 -4.77 9.82
CA ASP A 83 9.27 -4.14 10.97
C ASP A 83 9.56 -4.94 12.25
N GLU A 84 9.37 -4.28 13.38
CA GLU A 84 9.78 -4.81 14.68
C GLU A 84 9.09 -6.15 15.00
N GLY A 85 9.86 -7.12 15.49
CA GLY A 85 9.34 -8.44 15.84
C GLY A 85 9.13 -9.39 14.65
N PHE A 86 9.57 -9.03 13.44
CA PHE A 86 9.65 -9.91 12.28
C PHE A 86 11.08 -10.12 11.81
N LYS A 87 11.33 -11.22 11.09
CA LYS A 87 12.65 -11.61 10.57
C LYS A 87 12.53 -12.45 9.30
N GLY A 88 13.69 -12.77 8.72
CA GLY A 88 13.80 -13.54 7.49
C GLY A 88 14.07 -12.64 6.28
N PRO A 89 14.42 -13.22 5.12
CA PRO A 89 14.78 -12.47 3.93
C PRO A 89 13.63 -11.61 3.37
N SER A 90 12.38 -12.05 3.54
CA SER A 90 11.17 -11.31 3.16
C SER A 90 10.36 -10.86 4.38
N CYS A 91 10.94 -10.91 5.58
CA CYS A 91 10.25 -10.57 6.83
C CYS A 91 9.00 -11.41 7.11
N GLN A 92 8.96 -12.62 6.56
CA GLN A 92 7.82 -13.54 6.65
C GLN A 92 7.72 -14.21 8.03
N ASP A 93 8.84 -14.32 8.74
CA ASP A 93 8.90 -15.05 10.00
C ASP A 93 8.64 -14.12 11.19
N ARG A 94 7.79 -14.56 12.10
CA ARG A 94 7.59 -13.88 13.38
C ARG A 94 8.73 -14.22 14.33
N PHE A 95 9.10 -13.26 15.18
CA PHE A 95 10.07 -13.50 16.24
C PHE A 95 9.48 -14.42 17.34
N CYS A 96 8.24 -14.13 17.75
CA CYS A 96 7.50 -14.94 18.72
C CYS A 96 6.52 -15.91 18.05
N PRO A 97 6.32 -17.11 18.65
CA PRO A 97 5.24 -18.01 18.26
C PRO A 97 3.87 -17.32 18.32
N SER A 98 2.90 -17.85 17.56
CA SER A 98 1.53 -17.34 17.58
C SER A 98 0.94 -17.37 19.00
N GLY A 99 0.30 -16.27 19.40
CA GLY A 99 -0.30 -16.09 20.72
C GLY A 99 0.63 -15.54 21.80
N LEU A 100 1.93 -15.41 21.52
CA LEU A 100 2.91 -14.82 22.42
C LEU A 100 3.51 -13.54 21.83
N TYR A 101 3.93 -12.64 22.70
CA TYR A 101 4.61 -11.40 22.32
C TYR A 101 5.69 -10.98 23.34
N GLY A 102 6.51 -10.02 22.94
CA GLY A 102 7.56 -9.40 23.75
C GLY A 102 8.97 -9.77 23.31
N LEU A 103 9.97 -9.15 23.92
CA LEU A 103 11.39 -9.35 23.56
C LEU A 103 11.86 -10.79 23.78
N ILE A 104 11.21 -11.53 24.68
CA ILE A 104 11.53 -12.92 25.02
C ILE A 104 10.33 -13.87 24.89
N CYS A 105 9.22 -13.41 24.30
CA CYS A 105 8.01 -14.20 24.04
C CYS A 105 7.37 -14.82 25.30
N ASP A 106 7.38 -14.09 26.42
CA ASP A 106 6.88 -14.53 27.72
C ASP A 106 5.47 -14.02 28.05
N LYS A 107 4.89 -13.16 27.21
CA LYS A 107 3.56 -12.58 27.42
C LYS A 107 2.55 -13.14 26.43
N TYR A 108 1.36 -13.48 26.93
CA TYR A 108 0.24 -13.91 26.09
C TYR A 108 -0.49 -12.72 25.50
N CYS A 109 -0.84 -12.80 24.22
CA CYS A 109 -1.61 -11.77 23.53
C CYS A 109 -2.94 -11.49 24.26
N PRO A 110 -3.23 -10.23 24.61
CA PRO A 110 -4.40 -9.86 25.40
C PRO A 110 -5.70 -9.78 24.59
N CYS A 111 -5.65 -10.13 23.30
CA CYS A 111 -6.71 -9.94 22.34
C CYS A 111 -7.87 -10.94 22.51
N ASN A 112 -9.08 -10.53 22.12
CA ASN A 112 -10.22 -11.45 22.00
C ASN A 112 -9.99 -12.43 20.84
N ALA A 113 -9.84 -13.72 21.17
CA ALA A 113 -9.47 -14.75 20.21
C ALA A 113 -10.47 -14.97 19.05
N LEU A 114 -11.74 -14.62 19.22
CA LEU A 114 -12.76 -14.79 18.18
C LEU A 114 -12.80 -13.63 17.19
N ASN A 115 -12.31 -12.46 17.61
CA ASN A 115 -12.47 -11.19 16.90
C ASN A 115 -11.12 -10.60 16.46
N THR A 116 -10.04 -11.37 16.57
CA THR A 116 -8.68 -10.94 16.28
C THR A 116 -8.12 -11.75 15.13
N LEU A 117 -7.56 -11.07 14.14
CA LEU A 117 -6.83 -11.69 13.03
C LEU A 117 -5.43 -12.11 13.47
N SER A 118 -4.72 -11.21 14.15
CA SER A 118 -3.41 -11.49 14.70
C SER A 118 -3.04 -10.52 15.82
N CYS A 119 -1.95 -10.81 16.51
CA CYS A 119 -1.37 -9.97 17.54
C CYS A 119 0.09 -9.70 17.16
N HIS A 120 0.57 -8.48 17.36
CA HIS A 120 1.91 -8.08 16.96
C HIS A 120 2.96 -8.78 17.85
N PRO A 121 3.98 -9.45 17.26
CA PRO A 121 4.90 -10.33 18.00
C PRO A 121 5.80 -9.60 19.01
N LEU A 122 6.03 -8.29 18.85
CA LEU A 122 6.80 -7.51 19.82
C LEU A 122 5.94 -6.72 20.81
N SER A 123 5.06 -5.85 20.31
CA SER A 123 4.21 -4.97 21.13
C SER A 123 2.98 -5.63 21.75
N GLY A 124 2.48 -6.74 21.19
CA GLY A 124 1.23 -7.37 21.64
C GLY A 124 -0.05 -6.70 21.13
N GLU A 125 0.06 -5.71 20.25
CA GLU A 125 -1.07 -5.00 19.65
C GLU A 125 -1.97 -5.92 18.81
N CYS A 126 -3.28 -5.76 18.92
CA CYS A 126 -4.25 -6.63 18.27
C CYS A 126 -4.68 -6.05 16.91
N ALA A 127 -4.57 -6.86 15.86
CA ALA A 127 -5.21 -6.60 14.57
C ALA A 127 -6.63 -7.20 14.60
N CYS A 128 -7.64 -6.36 14.70
CA CYS A 128 -9.03 -6.80 14.82
C CYS A 128 -9.62 -7.23 13.48
N ALA A 129 -10.47 -8.25 13.52
CA ALA A 129 -11.25 -8.70 12.37
C ALA A 129 -12.29 -7.64 11.97
N ALA A 130 -12.82 -7.76 10.75
CA ALA A 130 -13.87 -6.85 10.28
C ALA A 130 -15.08 -6.82 11.22
N GLY A 131 -15.61 -5.63 11.48
CA GLY A 131 -16.70 -5.41 12.46
C GLY A 131 -16.25 -5.19 13.90
N TRP A 132 -14.96 -5.34 14.20
CA TRP A 132 -14.42 -5.25 15.55
C TRP A 132 -13.32 -4.19 15.68
N ALA A 133 -13.32 -3.53 16.83
CA ALA A 133 -12.43 -2.45 17.22
C ALA A 133 -12.02 -2.57 18.70
N GLY A 134 -11.29 -1.57 19.16
CA GLY A 134 -10.75 -1.49 20.51
C GLY A 134 -9.39 -2.16 20.64
N LEU A 135 -8.68 -1.83 21.71
CA LEU A 135 -7.30 -2.30 21.94
C LEU A 135 -7.19 -3.84 22.03
N PHE A 136 -8.28 -4.51 22.42
CA PHE A 136 -8.36 -5.96 22.59
C PHE A 136 -9.38 -6.63 21.66
N CYS A 137 -9.91 -5.93 20.64
CA CYS A 137 -10.93 -6.43 19.71
C CYS A 137 -12.21 -6.92 20.42
N ASN A 138 -12.59 -6.24 21.49
CA ASN A 138 -13.76 -6.55 22.32
C ASN A 138 -14.92 -5.55 22.10
N GLU A 139 -14.75 -4.58 21.21
CA GLU A 139 -15.75 -3.58 20.87
C GLU A 139 -16.17 -3.76 19.41
N THR A 140 -17.43 -3.47 19.09
CA THR A 140 -17.88 -3.44 17.69
C THR A 140 -17.40 -2.16 17.01
N CYS A 141 -17.46 -2.09 15.68
CA CYS A 141 -17.15 -0.86 14.97
C CYS A 141 -17.99 0.32 15.48
N PRO A 142 -17.36 1.51 15.65
CA PRO A 142 -18.12 2.74 15.86
C PRO A 142 -18.94 3.07 14.62
N SER A 143 -20.10 3.70 14.81
CA SER A 143 -20.95 4.17 13.71
C SER A 143 -20.16 5.01 12.70
N GLY A 144 -20.44 4.79 11.42
CA GLY A 144 -19.75 5.45 10.32
C GLY A 144 -18.43 4.78 9.89
N TYR A 145 -18.07 3.62 10.46
CA TYR A 145 -16.87 2.87 10.09
C TYR A 145 -17.13 1.38 9.92
N TYR A 146 -16.36 0.74 9.05
CA TYR A 146 -16.43 -0.70 8.79
C TYR A 146 -15.06 -1.30 8.43
N GLY A 147 -15.03 -2.61 8.24
CA GLY A 147 -13.84 -3.35 7.81
C GLY A 147 -12.88 -3.68 8.95
N GLU A 148 -11.71 -4.20 8.61
CA GLU A 148 -10.71 -4.68 9.58
C GLU A 148 -10.21 -3.54 10.48
N GLY A 149 -10.39 -3.71 11.79
CA GLY A 149 -10.09 -2.65 12.76
C GLY A 149 -10.89 -1.36 12.55
N CYS A 150 -11.98 -1.41 11.79
CA CYS A 150 -12.88 -0.30 11.51
C CYS A 150 -12.17 0.94 10.91
N LYS A 151 -11.23 0.69 9.99
CA LYS A 151 -10.40 1.72 9.36
C LYS A 151 -11.05 2.37 8.15
N GLU A 152 -12.10 1.75 7.59
CA GLU A 152 -12.77 2.25 6.40
C GLU A 152 -13.99 3.09 6.80
N PRO A 153 -14.11 4.34 6.32
CA PRO A 153 -15.30 5.16 6.57
C PRO A 153 -16.48 4.70 5.69
N CYS A 154 -17.69 4.67 6.26
CA CYS A 154 -18.92 4.40 5.49
C CYS A 154 -19.14 5.46 4.41
N ALA A 155 -19.48 5.04 3.19
CA ALA A 155 -19.75 5.91 2.04
C ALA A 155 -21.26 6.12 1.77
N CYS A 156 -22.09 5.96 2.79
CA CYS A 156 -23.55 5.95 2.65
C CYS A 156 -24.15 7.35 2.50
N ALA A 157 -25.15 7.47 1.62
CA ALA A 157 -25.87 8.72 1.42
C ALA A 157 -26.66 9.16 2.66
N ASN A 158 -26.85 10.48 2.79
CA ASN A 158 -27.65 11.11 3.86
C ASN A 158 -27.17 10.81 5.29
N GLY A 159 -25.90 10.40 5.46
CA GLY A 159 -25.35 10.05 6.77
C GLY A 159 -25.97 8.78 7.38
N ALA A 160 -26.53 7.89 6.53
CA ALA A 160 -26.93 6.57 6.97
C ALA A 160 -25.72 5.78 7.49
N ASP A 161 -25.94 4.94 8.49
CA ASP A 161 -24.89 4.06 9.00
C ASP A 161 -24.70 2.85 8.08
N CYS A 162 -23.58 2.16 8.22
CA CYS A 162 -23.29 0.95 7.46
C CYS A 162 -22.99 -0.24 8.36
N ASP A 163 -23.14 -1.44 7.82
CA ASP A 163 -22.76 -2.67 8.48
C ASP A 163 -21.25 -2.69 8.73
N GLY A 164 -20.85 -2.83 10.00
CA GLY A 164 -19.45 -2.71 10.41
C GLY A 164 -18.51 -3.77 9.82
N ILE A 165 -19.04 -4.86 9.25
CA ILE A 165 -18.24 -5.91 8.61
C ILE A 165 -18.09 -5.62 7.12
N THR A 166 -19.21 -5.42 6.43
CA THR A 166 -19.29 -5.40 4.96
C THR A 166 -19.26 -3.99 4.36
N GLY A 167 -19.58 -2.97 5.15
CA GLY A 167 -19.77 -1.60 4.68
C GLY A 167 -21.06 -1.38 3.91
N ALA A 168 -21.99 -2.35 3.91
CA ALA A 168 -23.29 -2.19 3.26
C ALA A 168 -24.16 -1.19 4.02
N CYS A 169 -24.78 -0.25 3.31
CA CYS A 169 -25.59 0.78 3.95
C CYS A 169 -26.86 0.20 4.58
N ILE A 170 -27.12 0.59 5.82
CA ILE A 170 -28.31 0.19 6.55
C ILE A 170 -29.40 1.25 6.27
N CYS A 171 -30.27 0.94 5.32
CA CYS A 171 -31.32 1.85 4.88
C CYS A 171 -32.53 1.84 5.82
N ALA A 172 -33.19 3.00 5.96
CA ALA A 172 -34.48 3.07 6.64
C ALA A 172 -35.54 2.19 5.94
N PRO A 173 -36.55 1.67 6.66
CA PRO A 173 -37.63 0.90 6.04
C PRO A 173 -38.23 1.62 4.83
N GLY A 174 -38.34 0.93 3.70
CA GLY A 174 -38.83 1.49 2.44
C GLY A 174 -37.73 2.04 1.52
N TYR A 175 -36.45 1.95 1.90
CA TYR A 175 -35.31 2.27 1.05
C TYR A 175 -34.47 1.01 0.78
N MET A 176 -33.99 0.82 -0.45
CA MET A 176 -33.15 -0.32 -0.82
C MET A 176 -31.79 0.12 -1.36
N ASP A 177 -30.79 -0.74 -1.18
CA ASP A 177 -29.46 -0.62 -1.80
C ASP A 177 -29.57 -1.04 -3.28
N THR A 178 -29.66 -0.06 -4.18
CA THR A 178 -29.77 -0.31 -5.62
C THR A 178 -28.40 -0.24 -6.28
N GLU A 179 -27.78 -1.41 -6.40
CA GLU A 179 -26.64 -1.76 -7.25
C GLU A 179 -25.21 -1.34 -6.87
N LYS A 180 -24.33 -2.35 -6.98
CA LYS A 180 -22.87 -2.32 -6.82
C LYS A 180 -22.15 -1.56 -7.96
N THR A 181 -22.47 -0.28 -8.15
CA THR A 181 -21.68 0.62 -9.01
C THR A 181 -21.44 1.95 -8.30
N GLU A 182 -20.30 2.00 -7.59
CA GLU A 182 -19.60 3.17 -7.03
C GLU A 182 -20.34 4.20 -6.17
N GLU A 183 -21.66 4.09 -5.95
CA GLU A 183 -22.41 4.91 -4.98
C GLU A 183 -23.48 4.06 -4.28
N GLN A 184 -23.13 3.51 -3.09
CA GLN A 184 -24.03 2.79 -2.19
C GLN A 184 -25.11 3.74 -1.65
N ARG A 185 -26.19 3.91 -2.41
CA ARG A 185 -27.21 4.93 -2.19
C ARG A 185 -28.51 4.24 -1.77
N CYS A 186 -28.91 4.41 -0.51
CA CYS A 186 -30.27 4.12 -0.06
C CYS A 186 -31.24 4.97 -0.89
N ARG A 187 -31.94 4.34 -1.84
CA ARG A 187 -32.97 5.01 -2.67
C ARG A 187 -34.36 4.56 -2.21
N GLU A 188 -35.35 5.44 -2.33
CA GLU A 188 -36.76 5.13 -2.10
C GLU A 188 -37.11 3.89 -2.93
N GLY A 189 -37.57 2.84 -2.26
CA GLY A 189 -38.05 1.64 -2.91
C GLY A 189 -39.20 2.02 -3.82
N GLY A 190 -39.01 1.83 -5.13
CA GLY A 190 -40.06 2.09 -6.11
C GLY A 190 -41.32 1.32 -5.70
N THR A 191 -42.42 2.05 -5.51
CA THR A 191 -43.76 1.46 -5.48
C THR A 191 -43.93 0.63 -6.74
N GLU A 192 -44.38 -0.61 -6.59
CA GLU A 192 -44.80 -1.47 -7.71
C GLU A 192 -45.67 -0.66 -8.68
N PRO A 193 -45.46 -0.76 -10.01
CA PRO A 193 -46.38 -0.12 -10.93
C PRO A 193 -47.76 -0.77 -10.77
N GLU A 194 -48.74 0.04 -10.38
CA GLU A 194 -50.16 -0.33 -10.43
C GLU A 194 -50.46 -0.95 -11.81
N ALA A 195 -51.05 -2.14 -11.79
CA ALA A 195 -51.48 -2.84 -13.00
C ALA A 195 -52.41 -1.92 -13.80
N SER A 196 -51.93 -1.46 -14.96
CA SER A 196 -52.73 -0.73 -15.95
C SER A 196 -53.87 -1.62 -16.41
N GLN A 197 -55.08 -1.32 -15.92
CA GLN A 197 -56.33 -1.77 -16.55
C GLN A 197 -56.25 -1.40 -18.03
N THR A 198 -56.40 -2.40 -18.89
CA THR A 198 -56.70 -2.17 -20.31
C THR A 198 -58.00 -2.88 -20.59
N GLU A 199 -59.07 -2.09 -20.71
CA GLU A 199 -60.34 -2.47 -21.29
C GLU A 199 -60.13 -2.93 -22.74
N TRP A 200 -60.73 -4.07 -23.11
CA TRP A 200 -61.15 -4.41 -24.47
C TRP A 200 -62.42 -5.26 -24.40
#